data_AF-A0A4Y2F157-F1
#
_entry.id   AF-A0A4Y2F157-F1
#
_cell.length_a   1.000
_cell.length_b   1.000
_cell.length_c   1.000
_cell.angle_alpha   90.00
_cell.angle_beta   90.00
_cell.angle_gamma   90.00
#
_symmetry.space_group_name_H-M   'P 1'
#
loop_
_entity.id
_entity.type
_entity.pdbx_description
1 polymer ?
#
loop_
_entity_poly.entity_id
_entity_poly.type
_entity_poly.pdbx_seq_one_letter_code
_entity_poly.pdbx_strand_id
1 'polypeptide(L)'
;MMILVAKVNDKIRENSRFTIRMLCDEFPQISKTVLHEIVTNRLNYRKLCSRWVPKMLTDVHKTKGLSSALTFFTRYSEEGNDFLNKIVTGDESSICHVTPESKQ
;
A
#
# COMPACT_ATOMS: atom_id res chain seq x y z
N MET A 1 19.68 3.78 25.28
CA MET A 1 18.80 2.81 24.57
C MET A 1 17.59 3.47 23.90
N MET A 2 16.76 4.26 24.62
CA MET A 2 15.57 4.91 24.04
C MET A 2 15.86 5.83 22.84
N ILE A 3 16.96 6.60 22.90
CA ILE A 3 17.39 7.48 21.80
C ILE A 3 17.68 6.71 20.50
N LEU A 4 18.29 5.52 20.61
CA LEU A 4 18.59 4.69 19.44
C LEU A 4 17.32 4.15 18.78
N VAL A 5 16.37 3.67 19.60
CA VAL A 5 15.08 3.18 19.12
C VAL A 5 14.32 4.29 18.37
N ALA A 6 14.32 5.51 18.91
CA ALA A 6 13.72 6.67 18.25
C ALA A 6 14.39 6.98 16.90
N LYS A 7 15.73 7.05 16.85
CA LYS A 7 16.47 7.31 15.61
C LYS A 7 16.22 6.25 14.53
N VAL A 8 16.17 4.98 14.91
CA VAL A 8 15.85 3.88 13.98
C VAL A 8 14.41 4.03 13.46
N ASN A 9 13.45 4.36 14.33
CA ASN A 9 12.07 4.60 13.93
C ASN A 9 11.92 5.80 12.99
N ASP A 10 12.62 6.89 13.25
CA ASP A 10 12.60 8.09 12.39
C ASP A 10 13.11 7.76 10.99
N LYS A 11 14.18 6.96 10.88
CA LYS A 11 14.73 6.54 9.58
C LYS A 11 13.76 5.65 8.79
N ILE A 12 13.05 4.74 9.47
CA ILE A 12 12.01 3.90 8.84
C ILE A 12 10.82 4.74 8.39
N ARG A 13 10.46 5.79 9.13
CA ARG A 13 9.35 6.69 8.78
C ARG A 13 9.68 7.60 7.60
N GLU A 14 10.93 8.03 7.46
CA GLU A 14 11.42 8.78 6.29
C GLU A 14 11.27 7.96 5.00
N ASN A 15 11.59 6.67 5.06
CA ASN A 15 11.42 5.76 3.93
C ASN A 15 10.93 4.38 4.40
N SER A 16 9.64 4.13 4.21
CA SER A 16 8.98 2.88 4.60
C SER A 16 9.47 1.64 3.85
N ARG A 17 10.27 1.80 2.79
CA ARG A 17 10.91 0.70 2.04
C ARG A 17 12.31 0.38 2.57
N PHE A 18 12.65 0.82 3.77
CA PHE A 18 13.94 0.53 4.38
C PHE A 18 14.19 -0.96 4.56
N THR A 19 15.45 -1.36 4.39
CA THR A 19 15.91 -2.72 4.66
C THR A 19 16.82 -2.74 5.88
N ILE A 20 16.92 -3.89 6.56
CA ILE A 20 17.88 -4.07 7.66
C ILE A 20 19.32 -3.76 7.23
N ARG A 21 19.69 -4.05 5.97
CA ARG A 21 21.01 -3.73 5.43
C ARG A 21 21.25 -2.22 5.40
N MET A 22 20.30 -1.45 4.88
CA MET A 22 20.39 0.00 4.86
C MET A 22 20.50 0.56 6.29
N LEU A 23 19.82 -0.04 7.28
CA LEU A 23 19.99 0.38 8.68
C LEU A 23 21.41 0.09 9.19
N CYS A 24 22.03 -1.01 8.80
CA CYS A 24 23.42 -1.27 9.16
C CYS A 24 24.37 -0.23 8.54
N ASP A 25 24.11 0.19 7.31
CA ASP A 25 24.93 1.20 6.62
C ASP A 25 24.80 2.58 7.29
N GLU A 26 23.59 2.94 7.75
CA GLU A 26 23.30 4.19 8.48
C GLU A 26 23.80 4.17 9.94
N PHE A 27 23.82 2.99 10.57
CA PHE A 27 24.21 2.79 11.97
C PHE A 27 25.36 1.77 12.07
N PRO A 28 26.55 2.05 11.50
CA PRO A 28 27.65 1.08 11.42
C PRO A 28 28.20 0.65 12.79
N GLN A 29 27.97 1.46 13.83
CA GLN A 29 28.35 1.16 15.21
C GLN A 29 27.40 0.18 15.91
N ILE A 30 26.25 -0.14 15.30
CA ILE A 30 25.24 -1.03 15.85
C ILE A 30 25.24 -2.34 15.07
N SER A 31 25.21 -3.46 15.78
CA SER A 31 25.16 -4.77 15.13
C SER A 31 23.81 -4.99 14.43
N LYS A 32 23.85 -5.76 13.35
CA LYS A 32 22.66 -6.16 12.57
C LYS A 32 21.59 -6.83 13.43
N THR A 33 21.99 -7.63 14.42
CA THR A 33 21.06 -8.36 15.30
C THR A 33 20.30 -7.42 16.22
N VAL A 34 20.98 -6.40 16.78
CA VAL A 34 20.35 -5.37 17.61
C VAL A 34 19.39 -4.53 16.78
N LEU A 35 19.77 -4.13 15.56
CA LEU A 35 18.86 -3.43 14.64
C LEU A 35 17.62 -4.27 14.34
N HIS A 36 17.79 -5.58 14.08
CA HIS A 36 16.66 -6.48 13.84
C HIS A 36 15.73 -6.61 15.06
N GLU A 37 16.27 -6.70 16.27
CA GLU A 37 15.50 -6.73 17.52
C GLU A 37 14.74 -5.42 17.73
N ILE A 38 15.36 -4.27 17.47
CA ILE A 38 14.70 -2.96 17.59
C ILE A 38 13.53 -2.88 16.62
N VAL A 39 13.74 -3.21 15.35
CA VAL A 39 12.70 -3.14 14.32
C VAL A 39 11.53 -4.09 14.64
N THR A 40 11.84 -5.35 14.95
CA THR A 40 10.82 -6.40 15.06
C THR A 40 10.17 -6.48 16.44
N ASN A 41 10.95 -6.39 17.52
CA ASN A 41 10.44 -6.64 18.87
C ASN A 41 10.08 -5.35 19.59
N ARG A 42 10.87 -4.27 19.42
CA ARG A 42 10.64 -3.02 20.15
C ARG A 42 9.67 -2.09 19.43
N LEU A 43 9.84 -1.95 18.12
CA LEU A 43 8.97 -1.13 17.27
C LEU A 43 7.83 -1.92 16.63
N ASN A 44 7.87 -3.26 16.69
CA ASN A 44 6.85 -4.15 16.16
C ASN A 44 6.56 -3.95 14.65
N TYR A 45 7.56 -3.54 13.88
CA TYR A 45 7.46 -3.48 12.43
C TYR A 45 7.51 -4.88 11.82
N ARG A 46 6.73 -5.07 10.76
CA ARG A 46 6.72 -6.30 9.97
C ARG A 46 7.04 -5.98 8.52
N LYS A 47 7.78 -6.88 7.87
CA LYS A 47 8.02 -6.78 6.43
C LYS A 47 6.74 -7.15 5.69
N LEU A 48 6.25 -6.23 4.87
CA LEU A 48 5.10 -6.45 3.99
C LEU A 48 5.55 -6.34 2.52
N CYS A 49 4.87 -7.08 1.65
CA CYS A 49 5.05 -6.91 0.21
C CYS A 49 4.26 -5.68 -0.26
N SER A 50 4.83 -4.92 -1.20
CA SER A 50 4.11 -3.84 -1.88
C SER A 50 2.87 -4.38 -2.58
N ARG A 51 1.76 -3.65 -2.54
CA ARG A 51 0.57 -3.97 -3.33
C ARG A 51 0.79 -3.55 -4.78
N TRP A 52 0.26 -4.35 -5.71
CA TRP A 52 0.21 -3.98 -7.12
C TRP A 52 -0.77 -2.82 -7.31
N VAL A 53 -0.32 -1.77 -7.99
CA VAL A 53 -1.14 -0.62 -8.34
C VAL A 53 -1.31 -0.62 -9.87
N PRO A 54 -2.55 -0.77 -10.39
CA PRO A 54 -2.79 -0.96 -11.83
C PRO A 54 -2.28 0.18 -12.72
N LYS A 55 -2.26 1.42 -12.19
CA LYS A 55 -1.87 2.60 -12.96
C LYS A 55 -1.24 3.67 -12.07
N MET A 56 -0.21 4.33 -12.60
CA MET A 56 0.32 5.56 -12.00
C MET A 56 -0.61 6.73 -12.31
N LEU A 57 -1.26 7.26 -11.28
CA LEU A 57 -2.18 8.39 -11.43
C LEU A 57 -1.41 9.71 -11.46
N THR A 58 -1.80 10.59 -12.38
CA THR A 58 -1.37 11.99 -12.41
C THR A 58 -2.25 12.79 -11.46
N ASP A 59 -1.84 14.01 -11.11
CA ASP A 59 -2.64 14.85 -10.22
C ASP A 59 -3.99 15.22 -10.83
N VAL A 60 -4.04 15.38 -12.16
CA VAL A 60 -5.31 15.57 -12.89
C VAL A 60 -6.23 14.37 -12.72
N HIS A 61 -5.72 13.14 -12.85
CA HIS A 61 -6.53 11.92 -12.61
C HIS A 61 -7.05 11.86 -11.17
N LYS A 62 -6.23 12.21 -10.18
CA LYS A 62 -6.62 12.22 -8.76
C LYS A 62 -7.70 13.25 -8.48
N THR A 63 -7.52 14.48 -8.97
CA THR A 63 -8.50 15.57 -8.79
C THR A 63 -9.83 15.22 -9.44
N LYS A 64 -9.80 14.65 -10.66
CA LYS A 64 -11.02 14.17 -11.32
C LYS A 64 -11.68 13.05 -10.52
N GLY A 65 -10.90 12.08 -10.05
CA GLY A 65 -11.40 10.97 -9.23
C GLY A 65 -12.06 11.46 -7.93
N LEU A 66 -11.41 12.39 -7.21
CA LEU A 66 -11.96 12.97 -5.98
C LEU A 66 -13.24 13.78 -6.25
N SER A 67 -13.24 14.60 -7.31
CA SER A 67 -14.42 15.39 -7.69
C SER A 67 -15.61 14.48 -8.00
N SER A 68 -15.43 13.45 -8.82
CA SER A 68 -16.48 12.47 -9.13
C SER A 68 -16.96 11.72 -7.88
N ALA A 69 -16.04 11.31 -7.00
CA ALA A 69 -16.39 10.64 -5.75
C ALA A 69 -17.19 11.57 -4.82
N LEU A 70 -16.83 12.85 -4.73
CA LEU A 70 -17.55 13.83 -3.94
C LEU A 70 -18.96 14.06 -4.48
N THR A 71 -19.11 14.22 -5.80
CA THR A 71 -20.44 14.34 -6.43
C THR A 71 -21.31 13.12 -6.11
N PHE A 72 -20.76 11.91 -6.22
CA PHE A 72 -21.47 10.68 -5.91
C PHE A 72 -21.86 10.61 -4.43
N PHE A 73 -20.93 10.99 -3.54
CA PHE A 73 -21.16 11.02 -2.10
C PHE A 73 -22.24 12.01 -1.68
N THR A 74 -22.20 13.25 -2.20
CA THR A 74 -23.22 14.26 -1.90
C THR A 74 -24.59 13.78 -2.35
N ARG A 75 -24.68 13.26 -3.58
CA ARG A 75 -25.94 12.79 -4.13
C ARG A 75 -26.50 11.58 -3.37
N TYR A 76 -25.63 10.64 -2.97
CA TYR A 76 -26.03 9.56 -2.08
C TYR A 76 -26.49 10.07 -0.71
N SER A 77 -25.88 11.13 -0.18
CA SER A 77 -26.29 11.71 1.11
C SER A 77 -27.70 12.34 1.04
N GLU A 78 -28.11 12.82 -0.13
CA GLU A 78 -29.42 13.44 -0.37
C GLU A 78 -30.51 12.41 -0.72
N GLU A 79 -30.22 11.49 -1.64
CA GLU A 79 -31.20 10.53 -2.19
C GLU A 79 -31.13 9.13 -1.55
N GLY A 80 -30.05 8.81 -0.82
CA GLY A 80 -29.85 7.51 -0.20
C GLY A 80 -29.88 6.34 -1.20
N ASN A 81 -30.54 5.25 -0.79
CA ASN A 81 -30.62 4.04 -1.60
C ASN A 81 -31.47 4.20 -2.87
N ASP A 82 -32.37 5.20 -2.93
CA ASP A 82 -33.16 5.44 -4.15
C ASP A 82 -32.27 5.85 -5.32
N PHE A 83 -31.16 6.55 -5.04
CA PHE A 83 -30.14 6.82 -6.06
C PHE A 83 -29.41 5.54 -6.48
N LEU A 84 -28.95 4.72 -5.54
CA LEU A 84 -28.21 3.49 -5.84
C LEU A 84 -29.05 2.50 -6.66
N ASN A 85 -30.34 2.37 -6.36
CA ASN A 85 -31.27 1.48 -7.06
C ASN A 85 -31.45 1.85 -8.54
N LYS A 86 -31.09 3.07 -8.95
CA LYS A 86 -31.15 3.53 -10.35
C LYS A 86 -29.88 3.21 -11.13
N ILE A 87 -28.82 2.72 -10.48
CA ILE A 87 -27.51 2.47 -11.11
C ILE A 87 -27.44 1.01 -11.57
N VAL A 88 -27.10 0.82 -12.85
CA VAL A 88 -26.74 -0.48 -13.41
C VAL A 88 -25.30 -0.40 -13.90
N THR A 89 -24.43 -1.30 -13.43
CA THR A 89 -23.01 -1.37 -13.83
C THR A 89 -22.73 -2.64 -14.62
N GLY A 90 -21.85 -2.55 -15.62
CA GLY A 90 -21.31 -3.71 -16.34
C GLY A 90 -19.83 -3.50 -16.64
N ASP A 91 -19.07 -4.60 -16.68
CA ASP A 91 -17.65 -4.63 -17.07
C ASP A 91 -17.35 -5.96 -17.78
N GLU A 92 -16.31 -5.97 -18.60
CA GLU A 92 -15.90 -7.16 -19.35
C GLU A 92 -14.71 -7.83 -18.67
N SER A 93 -14.83 -9.14 -18.41
CA SER A 93 -13.72 -9.95 -17.88
C SER A 93 -13.26 -10.95 -18.93
N SER A 94 -12.01 -10.81 -19.38
CA SER A 94 -11.40 -11.79 -20.29
C SER A 94 -11.13 -13.11 -19.57
N ILE A 95 -11.59 -14.22 -20.16
CA ILE A 95 -11.38 -15.57 -19.64
C ILE A 95 -10.33 -16.26 -20.51
N CYS A 96 -9.24 -16.71 -19.89
CA CYS A 96 -8.21 -17.49 -20.59
C CYS A 96 -8.69 -18.94 -20.77
N HIS A 97 -8.73 -19.42 -22.01
CA HIS A 97 -8.89 -20.84 -22.29
C HIS A 97 -7.56 -21.57 -22.04
N VAL A 98 -7.59 -22.59 -21.19
CA VAL A 98 -6.42 -23.44 -20.92
C VAL A 98 -6.41 -24.58 -21.94
N THR A 99 -5.39 -24.63 -22.79
CA THR A 99 -5.11 -25.80 -23.62
C THR A 99 -4.31 -26.80 -22.78
N PRO A 100 -4.81 -28.01 -22.49
CA PRO A 100 -4.02 -29.00 -21.77
C PRO A 100 -2.82 -29.43 -22.62
N GLU A 101 -1.63 -29.46 -22.02
CA GLU A 101 -0.44 -29.97 -22.68
C GLU A 101 -0.63 -31.46 -23.01
N SER A 102 -0.46 -31.83 -24.28
CA SER A 102 -0.42 -33.23 -24.69
C SER A 102 0.88 -33.85 -24.18
N LYS A 103 0.78 -34.74 -23.20
CA LYS A 103 1.90 -35.62 -22.83
C LYS A 103 2.13 -36.60 -23.98
N GLN A 104 3.25 -36.45 -24.66
CA GLN A 104 3.86 -37.53 -25.45
C GLN A 104 4.91 -38.22 -24.58
#